data_AF-A0A1Z5JDY2-F1
#
_entry.id   AF-A0A1Z5JDY2-F1
#
_cell.length_a   1.000
_cell.length_b   1.000
_cell.length_c   1.000
_cell.angle_alpha   90.00
_cell.angle_beta   90.00
_cell.angle_gamma   90.00
#
_symmetry.space_group_name_H-M   'P 1'
#
loop_
_entity.id
_entity.type
_entity.pdbx_description
1 polymer ?
#
loop_
_entity_poly.entity_id
_entity_poly.type
_entity_poly.pdbx_seq_one_letter_code
_entity_poly.pdbx_strand_id
1 'polypeptide(L)'
;MCFVLLLLCPFALSGVSGFAISQGKHSFSTSLFQNQIIAAESTATTVYVSLTDEQRVERLQQALAKDPSGAKELLNELATLRSQSEAVRQAYVDDLLEAIPTKLPFWTAVPLTARVSKRSRWAALQRTLSLTTPTVNDGEDDTVEGRERRRRRAFVLLLQSLAGEDVKRQPAIRSLEKQARQESKVNAKDLVQRRPADLETPQYTVLQQKSNFEIRKYDPFRVCSVSVSTTRPVNNATDEAVASPEQPSSRAFGSLAGYLFGKNKEQQAMKMTTPVFMTGGDNRTMSFVLPSAYWNGGKTAPEPLGGSGVRLEDVPGEVRAVVMFGGYASKNEVEQRKSQLQKYLAEQSEWKYNEEDVFAVAQYNDPFTPPWKRLNEVSLPVYKS
;
A
#
# COMPACT_ATOMS: atom_id res chain seq x y z
N MET A 1 -25.63 10.06 23.11
CA MET A 1 -25.84 11.41 23.70
C MET A 1 -24.77 12.31 23.08
N CYS A 2 -25.08 13.11 22.04
CA CYS A 2 -25.49 14.54 22.11
C CYS A 2 -24.37 15.39 22.78
N PHE A 3 -23.70 16.44 22.25
CA PHE A 3 -23.90 17.59 21.34
C PHE A 3 -22.46 18.05 20.88
N VAL A 4 -22.13 18.59 19.69
CA VAL A 4 -22.45 19.88 19.01
C VAL A 4 -21.74 21.14 19.57
N LEU A 5 -20.96 21.81 18.68
CA LEU A 5 -20.59 23.25 18.53
C LEU A 5 -19.81 24.03 19.62
N LEU A 6 -18.74 24.77 19.23
CA LEU A 6 -18.78 26.23 18.95
C LEU A 6 -17.39 26.88 18.74
N LEU A 7 -17.33 27.76 17.73
CA LEU A 7 -16.33 28.79 17.44
C LEU A 7 -16.19 29.81 18.59
N LEU A 8 -15.04 30.50 18.69
CA LEU A 8 -14.91 31.97 18.65
C LEU A 8 -13.45 32.44 18.90
N CYS A 9 -12.98 33.34 18.02
CA CYS A 9 -11.84 34.27 18.19
C CYS A 9 -12.34 35.51 19.00
N PRO A 10 -11.50 36.42 19.58
CA PRO A 10 -10.65 37.36 18.81
C PRO A 10 -9.36 37.95 19.48
N PHE A 11 -8.49 38.59 18.67
CA PHE A 11 -7.69 39.85 18.90
C PHE A 11 -6.77 39.98 20.16
N ALA A 12 -5.60 40.65 20.23
CA ALA A 12 -4.96 41.73 19.45
C ALA A 12 -3.46 41.94 19.82
N LEU A 13 -2.69 42.43 18.84
CA LEU A 13 -1.66 43.51 18.85
C LEU A 13 -0.30 43.47 19.58
N SER A 14 0.69 43.95 18.80
CA SER A 14 2.00 44.59 19.09
C SER A 14 3.23 43.66 19.17
N GLY A 15 4.42 43.97 18.67
CA GLY A 15 4.97 45.13 17.95
C GLY A 15 6.46 44.88 17.63
N VAL A 16 6.86 45.26 16.41
CA VAL A 16 8.19 45.65 15.85
C VAL A 16 9.27 45.98 16.93
N SER A 17 10.58 45.70 16.89
CA SER A 17 11.66 45.45 15.91
C SER A 17 12.88 44.96 16.72
N GLY A 18 13.69 43.99 16.29
CA GLY A 18 14.85 44.18 15.40
C GLY A 18 16.18 44.24 16.19
N PHE A 19 17.14 43.35 15.91
CA PHE A 19 18.59 43.64 15.88
C PHE A 19 19.40 42.44 15.36
N ALA A 20 20.48 42.76 14.63
CA ALA A 20 21.28 41.90 13.79
C ALA A 20 22.30 41.02 14.55
N ILE A 21 22.71 39.89 13.95
CA ILE A 21 23.84 39.06 14.41
C ILE A 21 24.87 38.86 13.29
N SER A 22 26.12 39.16 13.66
CA SER A 22 27.37 38.97 12.93
C SER A 22 27.81 37.50 12.90
N GLN A 23 28.44 37.13 11.77
CA GLN A 23 29.04 35.84 11.45
C GLN A 23 30.19 35.42 12.39
N GLY A 24 30.35 34.10 12.58
CA GLY A 24 31.53 33.48 13.20
C GLY A 24 31.50 31.95 13.11
N LYS A 25 32.58 31.36 12.59
CA LYS A 25 32.71 29.98 12.08
C LYS A 25 33.25 28.96 13.11
N HIS A 26 32.96 27.68 12.81
CA HIS A 26 33.68 26.42 13.13
C HIS A 26 33.75 25.91 14.57
N SER A 27 33.15 24.73 14.83
CA SER A 27 33.86 23.49 15.24
C SER A 27 32.87 22.45 15.81
N PHE A 28 33.15 21.17 15.51
CA PHE A 28 32.45 19.98 15.98
C PHE A 28 32.26 19.91 17.51
N SER A 29 31.06 19.50 17.96
CA SER A 29 30.84 18.89 19.28
C SER A 29 29.64 17.94 19.26
N THR A 30 29.91 16.68 19.57
CA THR A 30 28.96 15.67 20.06
C THR A 30 28.25 16.14 21.34
N SER A 31 27.05 15.63 21.56
CA SER A 31 26.09 15.94 22.65
C SER A 31 25.35 17.28 22.50
N LEU A 32 24.10 17.19 22.01
CA LEU A 32 22.95 18.09 22.24
C LEU A 32 21.82 17.71 21.26
N PHE A 33 21.39 16.45 21.28
CA PHE A 33 20.06 16.07 20.77
C PHE A 33 19.09 15.88 21.96
N GLN A 34 19.16 16.81 22.90
CA GLN A 34 18.17 16.97 23.93
C GLN A 34 17.87 18.46 24.03
N ASN A 35 16.70 18.82 23.53
CA ASN A 35 16.10 20.15 23.48
C ASN A 35 16.85 21.20 22.63
N GLN A 36 16.48 21.28 21.34
CA GLN A 36 16.34 22.56 20.65
C GLN A 36 15.55 22.38 19.34
N ILE A 37 14.22 22.49 19.46
CA ILE A 37 13.35 22.76 18.31
C ILE A 37 13.15 24.28 18.29
N ILE A 38 13.71 24.90 17.26
CA ILE A 38 13.32 26.15 16.57
C ILE A 38 12.41 27.09 17.37
N ALA A 39 12.99 28.19 17.86
CA ALA A 39 12.25 29.36 18.30
C ALA A 39 11.78 30.17 17.06
N ALA A 40 10.57 29.88 16.61
CA ALA A 40 9.75 30.79 15.81
C ALA A 40 8.30 30.65 16.32
N GLU A 41 7.73 31.73 16.81
CA GLU A 41 6.40 31.76 17.41
C GLU A 41 5.31 31.37 16.41
N SER A 42 4.72 30.20 16.64
CA SER A 42 3.32 29.88 16.33
C SER A 42 3.03 28.48 16.91
N THR A 43 2.42 28.44 18.10
CA THR A 43 1.86 27.25 18.77
C THR A 43 2.64 25.94 18.54
N ALA A 44 3.81 25.81 19.16
CA ALA A 44 4.55 24.55 19.15
C ALA A 44 3.79 23.52 19.99
N THR A 45 2.90 22.74 19.37
CA THR A 45 2.36 21.53 19.97
C THR A 45 3.54 20.63 20.32
N THR A 46 3.88 20.52 21.60
CA THR A 46 4.93 19.61 22.06
C THR A 46 4.49 18.19 21.73
N VAL A 47 5.14 17.59 20.73
CA VAL A 47 4.89 16.21 20.32
C VAL A 47 5.69 15.32 21.27
N TYR A 48 5.01 14.47 22.03
CA TYR A 48 5.65 13.59 23.01
C TYR A 48 6.01 12.27 22.36
N VAL A 49 7.31 11.98 22.27
CA VAL A 49 7.83 10.66 21.92
C VAL A 49 8.18 9.92 23.21
N SER A 50 7.67 8.71 23.37
CA SER A 50 7.72 7.95 24.62
C SER A 50 9.02 7.16 24.79
N LEU A 51 9.58 6.65 23.69
CA LEU A 51 10.80 5.86 23.70
C LEU A 51 12.01 6.70 23.28
N THR A 52 13.11 6.53 24.01
CA THR A 52 14.43 7.05 23.61
C THR A 52 14.97 6.29 22.40
N ASP A 53 15.92 6.88 21.67
CA ASP A 53 16.49 6.26 20.46
C ASP A 53 17.11 4.88 20.76
N GLU A 54 17.80 4.74 21.89
CA GLU A 54 18.36 3.46 22.34
C GLU A 54 17.27 2.41 22.60
N GLN A 55 16.17 2.80 23.25
CA GLN A 55 15.04 1.92 23.51
C GLN A 55 14.37 1.49 22.20
N ARG A 56 14.19 2.41 21.24
CA ARG A 56 13.62 2.10 19.91
C ARG A 56 14.45 1.05 19.18
N VAL A 57 15.78 1.22 19.16
CA VAL A 57 16.70 0.25 18.54
C VAL A 57 16.67 -1.10 19.27
N GLU A 58 16.56 -1.10 20.59
CA GLU A 58 16.42 -2.34 21.37
C GLU A 58 15.11 -3.07 21.04
N ARG A 59 13.98 -2.37 20.99
CA ARG A 59 12.68 -2.93 20.60
C ARG A 59 12.71 -3.48 19.18
N LEU A 60 13.39 -2.81 18.26
CA LEU A 60 13.61 -3.33 16.91
C LEU A 60 14.45 -4.61 16.93
N GLN A 61 15.51 -4.69 17.74
CA GLN A 61 16.28 -5.93 17.88
C GLN A 61 15.46 -7.09 18.46
N GLN A 62 14.56 -6.81 19.41
CA GLN A 62 13.64 -7.79 19.98
C GLN A 62 12.64 -8.28 18.91
N ALA A 63 12.04 -7.36 18.16
CA ALA A 63 11.14 -7.62 17.04
C ALA A 63 11.76 -8.55 15.99
N LEU A 64 13.03 -8.33 15.63
CA LEU A 64 13.75 -9.19 14.68
C LEU A 64 14.02 -10.59 15.24
N ALA A 65 14.07 -10.73 16.56
CA ALA A 65 14.36 -11.97 17.25
C ALA A 65 13.10 -12.84 17.36
N LYS A 66 12.83 -13.37 18.56
CA LYS A 66 11.71 -14.28 18.81
C LYS A 66 10.55 -13.60 19.54
N ASP A 67 10.60 -12.28 19.66
CA ASP A 67 9.69 -11.53 20.51
C ASP A 67 8.90 -10.51 19.67
N PRO A 68 7.61 -10.76 19.41
CA PRO A 68 6.78 -9.84 18.64
C PRO A 68 6.39 -8.58 19.44
N SER A 69 6.60 -8.54 20.77
CA SER A 69 6.21 -7.39 21.61
C SER A 69 6.94 -6.11 21.20
N GLY A 70 8.24 -6.20 20.89
CA GLY A 70 9.02 -5.06 20.43
C GLY A 70 8.46 -4.42 19.15
N ALA A 71 7.96 -5.23 18.21
CA ALA A 71 7.31 -4.70 17.00
C ALA A 71 5.97 -4.01 17.33
N LYS A 72 5.19 -4.59 18.25
CA LYS A 72 3.90 -4.04 18.68
C LYS A 72 4.07 -2.70 19.40
N GLU A 73 5.06 -2.57 20.28
CA GLU A 73 5.35 -1.32 20.98
C GLU A 73 5.74 -0.20 20.01
N LEU A 74 6.65 -0.46 19.05
CA LEU A 74 7.02 0.50 18.01
C LEU A 74 5.81 0.93 17.15
N LEU A 75 4.93 -0.03 16.80
CA LEU A 75 3.72 0.27 16.03
C LEU A 75 2.70 1.09 16.82
N ASN A 76 2.57 0.85 18.12
CA ASN A 76 1.69 1.63 18.99
C ASN A 76 2.17 3.08 19.06
N GLU A 77 3.47 3.32 19.18
CA GLU A 77 4.05 4.66 19.16
C GLU A 77 3.89 5.34 17.79
N LEU A 78 4.08 4.61 16.69
CA LEU A 78 3.78 5.15 15.36
C LEU A 78 2.30 5.53 15.21
N ALA A 79 1.39 4.79 15.83
CA ALA A 79 -0.04 5.09 15.82
C ALA A 79 -0.36 6.35 16.64
N THR A 80 0.27 6.56 17.80
CA THR A 80 0.09 7.80 18.58
C THR A 80 0.65 9.01 17.84
N LEU A 81 1.84 8.90 17.24
CA LEU A 81 2.46 9.97 16.46
C LEU A 81 1.63 10.36 15.22
N ARG A 82 0.91 9.40 14.61
CA ARG A 82 -0.02 9.68 13.50
C ARG A 82 -1.09 10.70 13.89
N SER A 83 -1.54 10.70 15.14
CA SER A 83 -2.54 11.67 15.63
C SER A 83 -1.96 13.04 15.99
N GLN A 84 -0.65 13.11 16.22
CA GLN A 84 0.04 14.32 16.69
C GLN A 84 0.70 15.09 15.54
N SER A 85 1.59 14.44 14.77
CA SER A 85 2.32 15.08 13.67
C SER A 85 2.88 14.06 12.68
N GLU A 86 2.52 14.20 11.40
CA GLU A 86 3.02 13.35 10.32
C GLU A 86 4.52 13.54 10.09
N ALA A 87 5.05 14.75 10.25
CA ALA A 87 6.49 15.02 10.10
C ALA A 87 7.30 14.31 11.19
N VAL A 88 6.84 14.34 12.45
CA VAL A 88 7.51 13.63 13.55
C VAL A 88 7.41 12.12 13.36
N ARG A 89 6.27 11.62 12.86
CA ARG A 89 6.12 10.20 12.53
C ARG A 89 7.11 9.75 11.45
N GLN A 90 7.36 10.58 10.44
CA GLN A 90 8.34 10.27 9.38
C GLN A 90 9.76 10.24 9.93
N ALA A 91 10.16 11.27 10.69
CA ALA A 91 11.46 11.32 11.35
C ALA A 91 11.70 10.10 12.26
N TYR A 92 10.70 9.70 13.05
CA TYR A 92 10.78 8.50 13.89
C TYR A 92 11.09 7.22 13.08
N VAL A 93 10.49 7.06 11.90
CA VAL A 93 10.77 5.92 11.01
C VAL A 93 12.17 6.03 10.42
N ASP A 94 12.62 7.23 10.09
CA ASP A 94 13.95 7.47 9.55
C ASP A 94 15.04 7.15 10.57
N ASP A 95 14.88 7.56 11.84
CA ASP A 95 15.81 7.22 12.93
C ASP A 95 15.98 5.68 13.04
N LEU A 96 14.88 4.93 12.95
CA LEU A 96 14.90 3.47 12.96
C LEU A 96 15.58 2.87 11.73
N LEU A 97 15.40 3.49 10.56
CA LEU A 97 16.03 3.07 9.31
C LEU A 97 17.54 3.36 9.31
N GLU A 98 17.96 4.49 9.87
CA GLU A 98 19.36 4.89 10.03
C GLU A 98 20.10 4.01 11.03
N ALA A 99 19.40 3.52 12.05
CA ALA A 99 19.95 2.56 12.99
C ALA A 99 20.30 1.19 12.37
N ILE A 100 19.81 0.88 11.16
CA ILE A 100 20.14 -0.37 10.44
C ILE A 100 21.61 -0.31 9.99
N PRO A 101 22.49 -1.22 10.46
CA PRO A 101 23.90 -1.21 10.06
C PRO A 101 24.07 -1.43 8.55
N THR A 102 24.76 -0.52 7.88
CA THR A 102 24.99 -0.58 6.42
C THR A 102 26.16 -1.48 6.03
N LYS A 103 27.20 -1.55 6.86
CA LYS A 103 28.38 -2.40 6.65
C LYS A 103 28.29 -3.64 7.54
N LEU A 104 27.93 -4.77 6.93
CA LEU A 104 27.84 -6.06 7.61
C LEU A 104 28.86 -7.05 7.03
N PRO A 105 29.49 -7.90 7.86
CA PRO A 105 30.44 -8.90 7.38
C PRO A 105 29.80 -9.87 6.37
N PHE A 106 30.58 -10.35 5.39
CA PHE A 106 30.07 -11.22 4.32
C PHE A 106 29.37 -12.50 4.85
N TRP A 107 29.83 -13.06 5.98
CA TRP A 107 29.23 -14.25 6.60
C TRP A 107 27.79 -14.04 7.06
N THR A 108 27.35 -12.79 7.27
CA THR A 108 25.95 -12.47 7.63
C THR A 108 24.96 -12.65 6.47
N ALA A 109 25.46 -12.89 5.25
CA ALA A 109 24.65 -13.26 4.10
C ALA A 109 24.04 -14.67 4.23
N VAL A 110 24.62 -15.53 5.08
CA VAL A 110 24.16 -16.90 5.29
C VAL A 110 22.86 -16.89 6.12
N PRO A 111 21.70 -17.32 5.58
CA PRO A 111 20.42 -17.20 6.28
C PRO A 111 20.34 -17.99 7.61
N LEU A 112 21.20 -19.02 7.76
CA LEU A 112 21.22 -19.87 8.94
C LEU A 112 21.68 -19.15 10.21
N THR A 113 22.62 -18.21 10.09
CA THR A 113 23.27 -17.53 11.23
C THR A 113 22.34 -16.57 11.96
N ALA A 114 21.25 -16.12 11.32
CA ALA A 114 20.22 -15.27 11.92
C ALA A 114 19.54 -15.90 13.15
N ARG A 115 19.63 -17.23 13.32
CA ARG A 115 19.15 -17.93 14.53
C ARG A 115 19.87 -17.47 15.80
N VAL A 116 21.15 -17.16 15.70
CA VAL A 116 22.03 -16.95 16.87
C VAL A 116 22.59 -15.53 16.88
N SER A 117 22.93 -14.98 15.70
CA SER A 117 23.62 -13.69 15.60
C SER A 117 22.67 -12.51 15.41
N LYS A 118 22.77 -11.50 16.29
CA LYS A 118 22.11 -10.19 16.12
C LYS A 118 22.47 -9.53 14.78
N ARG A 119 23.75 -9.54 14.38
CA ARG A 119 24.22 -8.96 13.11
C ARG A 119 23.61 -9.63 11.89
N SER A 120 23.41 -10.95 11.96
CA SER A 120 22.75 -11.68 10.87
C SER A 120 21.25 -11.40 10.79
N ARG A 121 20.59 -11.07 11.91
CA ARG A 121 19.19 -10.60 11.91
C ARG A 121 19.06 -9.22 11.26
N TRP A 122 19.98 -8.30 11.53
CA TRP A 122 20.06 -7.01 10.82
C TRP A 122 20.27 -7.21 9.31
N ALA A 123 21.17 -8.10 8.92
CA ALA A 123 21.40 -8.43 7.51
C ALA A 123 20.13 -9.00 6.85
N ALA A 124 19.39 -9.86 7.55
CA ALA A 124 18.11 -10.39 7.10
C ALA A 124 17.06 -9.28 6.95
N LEU A 125 16.99 -8.34 7.90
CA LEU A 125 16.12 -7.17 7.80
C LEU A 125 16.43 -6.35 6.56
N GLN A 126 17.69 -6.01 6.31
CA GLN A 126 18.09 -5.23 5.15
C GLN A 126 17.71 -5.90 3.83
N ARG A 127 17.95 -7.21 3.70
CA ARG A 127 17.57 -7.97 2.51
C ARG A 127 16.07 -8.06 2.33
N THR A 128 15.33 -8.32 3.41
CA THR A 128 13.87 -8.36 3.36
C THR A 128 13.33 -6.98 2.97
N LEU A 129 13.82 -5.91 3.59
CA LEU A 129 13.45 -4.53 3.26
C LEU A 129 13.72 -4.18 1.79
N SER A 130 14.85 -4.62 1.23
CA SER A 130 15.12 -4.43 -0.19
C SER A 130 14.13 -5.17 -1.09
N LEU A 131 13.70 -6.38 -0.70
CA LEU A 131 12.68 -7.16 -1.43
C LEU A 131 11.27 -6.56 -1.26
N THR A 132 10.99 -5.92 -0.12
CA THR A 132 9.69 -5.32 0.18
C THR A 132 9.54 -3.91 -0.36
N THR A 133 10.62 -3.26 -0.78
CA THR A 133 10.57 -1.89 -1.27
C THR A 133 10.16 -1.93 -2.74
N PRO A 134 9.02 -1.31 -3.13
CA PRO A 134 8.59 -1.32 -4.53
C PRO A 134 9.60 -0.58 -5.42
N THR A 135 10.03 -1.24 -6.49
CA THR A 135 10.90 -0.67 -7.53
C THR A 135 10.11 0.28 -8.44
N VAL A 136 10.77 1.32 -8.96
CA VAL A 136 10.18 2.37 -9.81
C VAL A 136 9.79 1.80 -11.17
N ASN A 137 8.63 2.20 -11.73
CA ASN A 137 8.53 2.61 -13.15
C ASN A 137 7.17 3.23 -13.56
N ASP A 138 6.68 4.21 -12.79
CA ASP A 138 5.46 4.95 -13.15
C ASP A 138 5.74 6.35 -13.73
N GLY A 139 6.74 6.50 -14.61
CA GLY A 139 6.87 7.65 -15.55
C GLY A 139 7.02 9.08 -14.99
N GLU A 140 6.71 9.33 -13.73
CA GLU A 140 6.83 10.59 -13.01
C GLU A 140 7.26 10.28 -11.57
N ASP A 141 8.29 11.00 -11.12
CA ASP A 141 8.91 10.96 -9.80
C ASP A 141 9.75 9.74 -9.40
N ASP A 142 10.92 9.66 -10.03
CA ASP A 142 12.10 9.00 -9.46
C ASP A 142 12.87 9.91 -8.48
N THR A 143 12.14 10.72 -7.70
CA THR A 143 12.70 11.66 -6.73
C THR A 143 13.31 10.94 -5.53
N VAL A 144 14.29 11.58 -4.89
CA VAL A 144 14.88 11.09 -3.64
C VAL A 144 13.80 10.88 -2.58
N GLU A 145 12.90 11.86 -2.44
CA GLU A 145 11.76 11.82 -1.51
C GLU A 145 10.82 10.64 -1.81
N GLY A 146 10.54 10.36 -3.09
CA GLY A 146 9.72 9.23 -3.50
C GLY A 146 10.34 7.87 -3.13
N ARG A 147 11.68 7.74 -3.21
CA ARG A 147 12.40 6.54 -2.77
C ARG A 147 12.33 6.37 -1.25
N GLU A 148 12.57 7.43 -0.50
CA GLU A 148 12.48 7.39 0.97
C GLU A 148 11.06 7.07 1.43
N ARG A 149 10.04 7.71 0.84
CA ARG A 149 8.63 7.44 1.14
C ARG A 149 8.27 5.96 0.94
N ARG A 150 8.75 5.33 -0.15
CA ARG A 150 8.56 3.89 -0.40
C ARG A 150 9.27 3.03 0.63
N ARG A 151 10.52 3.38 0.97
CA ARG A 151 11.32 2.65 1.97
C ARG A 151 10.70 2.74 3.37
N ARG A 152 10.24 3.92 3.81
CA ARG A 152 9.50 4.12 5.06
C ARG A 152 8.25 3.24 5.12
N ARG A 153 7.43 3.26 4.06
CA ARG A 153 6.24 2.40 3.95
C ARG A 153 6.60 0.92 4.04
N ALA A 154 7.57 0.47 3.24
CA ALA A 154 8.03 -0.91 3.22
C ALA A 154 8.55 -1.38 4.59
N PHE A 155 9.22 -0.50 5.34
CA PHE A 155 9.68 -0.78 6.69
C PHE A 155 8.54 -0.90 7.70
N VAL A 156 7.55 0.00 7.66
CA VAL A 156 6.37 -0.09 8.54
C VAL A 156 5.57 -1.38 8.26
N LEU A 157 5.43 -1.79 6.99
CA LEU A 157 4.79 -3.07 6.63
C LEU A 157 5.58 -4.27 7.18
N LEU A 158 6.90 -4.19 7.19
CA LEU A 158 7.74 -5.21 7.82
C LEU A 158 7.54 -5.26 9.32
N LEU A 159 7.46 -4.12 10.01
CA LEU A 159 7.13 -4.07 11.43
C LEU A 159 5.77 -4.71 11.73
N GLN A 160 4.75 -4.42 10.91
CA GLN A 160 3.43 -5.06 11.01
C GLN A 160 3.52 -6.58 10.82
N SER A 161 4.31 -7.02 9.84
CA SER A 161 4.54 -8.45 9.59
C SER A 161 5.24 -9.12 10.76
N LEU A 162 6.24 -8.46 11.36
CA LEU A 162 6.96 -8.96 12.54
C LEU A 162 6.05 -9.04 13.77
N ALA A 163 5.15 -8.07 13.96
CA ALA A 163 4.20 -8.05 15.06
C ALA A 163 3.14 -9.17 14.99
N GLY A 164 2.79 -9.60 13.77
CA GLY A 164 1.78 -10.64 13.51
C GLY A 164 2.34 -12.06 13.33
N GLU A 165 3.66 -12.25 13.35
CA GLU A 165 4.26 -13.56 13.10
C GLU A 165 4.19 -14.46 14.36
N ASP A 166 3.69 -15.69 14.20
CA ASP A 166 3.66 -16.68 15.29
C ASP A 166 5.06 -17.26 15.55
N VAL A 167 5.78 -16.67 16.51
CA VAL A 167 7.18 -17.03 16.76
C VAL A 167 7.30 -18.29 17.63
N LYS A 168 7.23 -19.47 17.02
CA LYS A 168 7.37 -20.75 17.78
C LYS A 168 8.74 -21.43 17.65
N ARG A 169 9.47 -21.32 16.52
CA ARG A 169 10.72 -22.12 16.30
C ARG A 169 11.94 -21.34 15.82
N GLN A 170 11.79 -20.17 15.22
CA GLN A 170 12.90 -19.39 14.64
C GLN A 170 12.62 -17.88 14.76
N PRO A 171 13.64 -17.01 14.63
CA PRO A 171 13.43 -15.57 14.64
C PRO A 171 12.45 -15.12 13.55
N ALA A 172 11.58 -14.16 13.87
CA ALA A 172 10.53 -13.67 12.99
C ALA A 172 11.10 -13.15 11.66
N ILE A 173 12.19 -12.37 11.69
CA ILE A 173 12.76 -11.84 10.45
C ILE A 173 13.24 -12.95 9.49
N ARG A 174 13.66 -14.09 10.02
CA ARG A 174 14.11 -15.21 9.19
C ARG A 174 12.95 -15.92 8.51
N SER A 175 11.79 -16.06 9.18
CA SER A 175 10.62 -16.64 8.53
C SER A 175 10.11 -15.71 7.42
N LEU A 176 10.06 -14.40 7.69
CA LEU A 176 9.68 -13.39 6.70
C LEU A 176 10.65 -13.36 5.52
N GLU A 177 11.97 -13.35 5.74
CA GLU A 177 12.97 -13.42 4.67
C GLU A 177 12.78 -14.67 3.80
N LYS A 178 12.51 -15.82 4.43
CA LYS A 178 12.26 -17.07 3.72
C LYS A 178 11.01 -16.96 2.85
N GLN A 179 9.91 -16.42 3.39
CA GLN A 179 8.67 -16.21 2.65
C GLN A 179 8.88 -15.26 1.46
N ALA A 180 9.55 -14.12 1.68
CA ALA A 180 9.86 -13.14 0.65
C ALA A 180 10.71 -13.73 -0.50
N ARG A 181 11.72 -14.56 -0.19
CA ARG A 181 12.56 -15.20 -1.22
C ARG A 181 11.84 -16.28 -2.02
N GLN A 182 10.87 -16.97 -1.41
CA GLN A 182 10.16 -18.09 -2.05
C GLN A 182 9.14 -17.64 -3.09
N GLU A 183 8.86 -16.34 -3.20
CA GLU A 183 7.90 -15.76 -4.15
C GLU A 183 8.13 -16.16 -5.62
N SER A 184 9.39 -16.34 -6.04
CA SER A 184 9.73 -16.74 -7.41
C SER A 184 9.36 -18.20 -7.77
N LYS A 185 9.01 -19.04 -6.79
CA LYS A 185 8.76 -20.49 -6.97
C LYS A 185 7.33 -20.89 -6.64
N VAL A 186 6.41 -19.93 -6.66
CA VAL A 186 5.05 -20.11 -6.15
C VAL A 186 4.17 -20.84 -7.17
N ASN A 187 3.44 -21.84 -6.69
CA ASN A 187 2.42 -22.56 -7.47
C ASN A 187 1.10 -21.75 -7.49
N ALA A 188 0.30 -21.90 -8.54
CA ALA A 188 -1.02 -21.28 -8.66
C ALA A 188 -1.93 -21.51 -7.46
N LYS A 189 -1.91 -22.70 -6.86
CA LYS A 189 -2.69 -22.99 -5.65
C LYS A 189 -2.33 -22.09 -4.47
N ASP A 190 -1.05 -21.75 -4.31
CA ASP A 190 -0.60 -20.82 -3.26
C ASP A 190 -1.03 -19.38 -3.57
N LEU A 191 -0.99 -18.97 -4.85
CA LEU A 191 -1.47 -17.65 -5.27
C LEU A 191 -2.96 -17.47 -4.99
N VAL A 192 -3.80 -18.47 -5.30
CA VAL A 192 -5.25 -18.40 -5.04
C VAL A 192 -5.55 -18.31 -3.54
N GLN A 193 -4.77 -18.99 -2.70
CA GLN A 193 -4.94 -18.95 -1.23
C GLN A 193 -4.64 -17.57 -0.61
N ARG A 194 -3.96 -16.67 -1.34
CA ARG A 194 -3.69 -15.30 -0.90
C ARG A 194 -4.88 -14.37 -1.07
N ARG A 195 -5.93 -14.80 -1.76
CA ARG A 195 -7.18 -14.04 -1.88
C ARG A 195 -7.81 -13.87 -0.48
N PRO A 196 -8.23 -12.65 -0.09
CA PRO A 196 -8.96 -12.44 1.15
C PRO A 196 -10.26 -13.27 1.18
N ALA A 197 -10.46 -14.08 2.22
CA ALA A 197 -11.62 -14.97 2.32
C ALA A 197 -12.89 -14.27 2.86
N ASP A 198 -12.71 -13.11 3.47
CA ASP A 198 -13.75 -12.29 4.10
C ASP A 198 -14.45 -11.32 3.13
N LEU A 199 -13.86 -11.12 1.94
CA LEU A 199 -14.37 -10.19 0.93
C LEU A 199 -14.99 -10.94 -0.25
N GLU A 200 -16.12 -10.42 -0.72
CA GLU A 200 -16.82 -10.96 -1.88
C GLU A 200 -16.03 -10.73 -3.17
N THR A 201 -16.13 -11.65 -4.13
CA THR A 201 -15.47 -11.58 -5.44
C THR A 201 -16.45 -11.91 -6.56
N PRO A 202 -16.35 -11.29 -7.76
CA PRO A 202 -17.14 -11.69 -8.92
C PRO A 202 -17.03 -13.19 -9.19
N GLN A 203 -18.18 -13.82 -9.42
CA GLN A 203 -18.24 -15.24 -9.71
C GLN A 203 -17.71 -15.53 -11.12
N TYR A 204 -17.01 -16.66 -11.25
CA TYR A 204 -16.52 -17.14 -12.54
C TYR A 204 -16.43 -18.66 -12.56
N THR A 205 -16.52 -19.22 -13.76
CA THR A 205 -16.25 -20.62 -14.03
C THR A 205 -14.92 -20.76 -14.74
N VAL A 206 -14.01 -21.58 -14.20
CA VAL A 206 -12.72 -21.88 -14.84
C VAL A 206 -12.95 -22.87 -15.97
N LEU A 207 -12.59 -22.49 -17.19
CA LEU A 207 -12.70 -23.30 -18.41
C LEU A 207 -11.43 -24.09 -18.68
N GLN A 208 -10.27 -23.50 -18.38
CA GLN A 208 -8.96 -24.13 -18.55
C GLN A 208 -7.99 -23.59 -17.51
N GLN A 209 -7.10 -24.44 -16.98
CA GLN A 209 -6.08 -24.04 -16.03
C GLN A 209 -4.76 -24.74 -16.34
N LYS A 210 -3.65 -23.98 -16.39
CA LYS A 210 -2.29 -24.52 -16.56
C LYS A 210 -1.30 -23.67 -15.79
N SER A 211 -0.60 -24.27 -14.83
CA SER A 211 0.29 -23.52 -13.91
C SER A 211 -0.49 -22.35 -13.29
N ASN A 212 0.06 -21.13 -13.31
CA ASN A 212 -0.55 -19.88 -12.86
C ASN A 212 -1.43 -19.18 -13.91
N PHE A 213 -1.81 -19.86 -14.99
CA PHE A 213 -2.72 -19.36 -16.02
C PHE A 213 -4.11 -19.98 -15.89
N GLU A 214 -5.13 -19.18 -16.13
CA GLU A 214 -6.53 -19.59 -16.18
C GLU A 214 -7.24 -18.95 -17.38
N ILE A 215 -8.06 -19.73 -18.08
CA ILE A 215 -9.13 -19.21 -18.91
C ILE A 215 -10.41 -19.35 -18.08
N ARG A 216 -11.08 -18.24 -17.79
CA ARG A 216 -12.29 -18.24 -16.96
C ARG A 216 -13.37 -17.37 -17.55
N LYS A 217 -14.63 -17.79 -17.40
CA LYS A 217 -15.81 -17.04 -17.79
C LYS A 217 -16.38 -16.35 -16.56
N TYR A 218 -16.43 -15.03 -16.58
CA TYR A 218 -17.10 -14.24 -15.56
C TYR A 218 -18.61 -14.23 -15.78
N ASP A 219 -19.34 -14.37 -14.69
CA ASP A 219 -20.77 -14.02 -14.66
C ASP A 219 -20.93 -12.50 -14.71
N PRO A 220 -22.10 -11.97 -15.11
CA PRO A 220 -22.30 -10.53 -15.10
C PRO A 220 -22.25 -9.97 -13.67
N PHE A 221 -21.56 -8.85 -13.51
CA PHE A 221 -21.42 -8.13 -12.24
C PHE A 221 -21.43 -6.62 -12.49
N ARG A 222 -21.50 -5.84 -11.41
CA ARG A 222 -21.54 -4.37 -11.49
C ARG A 222 -20.33 -3.75 -10.81
N VAL A 223 -19.81 -2.68 -11.40
CA VAL A 223 -18.68 -1.92 -10.86
C VAL A 223 -19.02 -0.44 -10.71
N CYS A 224 -18.28 0.23 -9.83
CA CYS A 224 -18.13 1.68 -9.86
C CYS A 224 -16.72 2.04 -10.32
N SER A 225 -16.61 2.94 -11.29
CA SER A 225 -15.37 3.28 -12.00
C SER A 225 -15.05 4.77 -11.88
N VAL A 226 -13.76 5.10 -11.86
CA VAL A 226 -13.22 6.47 -11.94
C VAL A 226 -12.02 6.49 -12.87
N SER A 227 -11.91 7.51 -13.72
CA SER A 227 -10.71 7.73 -14.52
C SER A 227 -9.54 8.16 -13.63
N VAL A 228 -8.39 7.51 -13.81
CA VAL A 228 -7.17 7.83 -13.05
C VAL A 228 -6.56 9.15 -13.52
N SER A 229 -6.79 9.55 -14.77
CA SER A 229 -6.24 10.78 -15.36
C SER A 229 -7.02 12.05 -15.02
N THR A 230 -8.26 11.94 -14.52
CA THR A 230 -9.10 13.11 -14.23
C THR A 230 -8.73 13.76 -12.90
N THR A 231 -8.37 15.04 -12.93
CA THR A 231 -8.20 15.89 -11.75
C THR A 231 -9.54 16.10 -11.06
N ARG A 232 -9.64 15.73 -9.77
CA ARG A 232 -10.81 16.03 -8.92
C ARG A 232 -10.90 17.54 -8.69
N PRO A 233 -12.06 18.19 -8.89
CA PRO A 233 -12.25 19.55 -8.43
C PRO A 233 -12.23 19.58 -6.90
N VAL A 234 -11.29 20.31 -6.31
CA VAL A 234 -11.22 20.51 -4.86
C VAL A 234 -12.39 21.41 -4.46
N ASN A 235 -13.42 20.86 -3.83
CA ASN A 235 -14.51 21.63 -3.24
C ASN A 235 -14.76 21.21 -1.78
N ASN A 236 -14.89 22.21 -0.90
CA ASN A 236 -14.97 22.08 0.57
C ASN A 236 -16.13 21.20 1.09
N ALA A 237 -17.05 20.79 0.22
CA ALA A 237 -18.17 19.91 0.58
C ALA A 237 -17.81 18.42 0.56
N THR A 238 -16.66 18.02 -0.01
CA THR A 238 -16.38 16.59 -0.27
C THR A 238 -15.13 16.02 0.38
N ASP A 239 -14.24 16.82 0.99
CA ASP A 239 -12.94 16.33 1.50
C ASP A 239 -12.63 16.79 2.93
N GLU A 240 -12.76 15.86 3.88
CA GLU A 240 -11.86 15.78 5.03
C GLU A 240 -10.61 15.00 4.58
N ALA A 241 -9.44 15.47 4.99
CA ALA A 241 -8.13 15.11 4.46
C ALA A 241 -7.90 13.60 4.29
N VAL A 242 -7.99 13.10 3.05
CA VAL A 242 -7.15 11.96 2.66
C VAL A 242 -5.73 12.53 2.61
N ALA A 243 -4.95 12.22 3.65
CA ALA A 243 -3.56 12.65 3.77
C ALA A 243 -2.79 12.42 2.45
N SER A 244 -2.43 13.52 1.80
CA SER A 244 -1.56 13.61 0.61
C SER A 244 -2.03 12.83 -0.63
N PRO A 245 -2.97 13.37 -1.44
CA PRO A 245 -3.34 12.79 -2.71
C PRO A 245 -2.55 13.45 -3.84
N GLU A 246 -1.21 13.50 -3.77
CA GLU A 246 -0.40 14.00 -4.90
C GLU A 246 -0.41 13.01 -6.07
N GLN A 247 -0.69 11.74 -5.78
CA GLN A 247 -0.70 10.64 -6.75
C GLN A 247 -2.10 10.43 -7.35
N PRO A 248 -2.24 10.38 -8.69
CA PRO A 248 -3.53 10.21 -9.37
C PRO A 248 -4.29 8.93 -8.96
N SER A 249 -3.58 7.82 -8.74
CA SER A 249 -4.15 6.55 -8.29
C SER A 249 -4.77 6.63 -6.89
N SER A 250 -4.13 7.35 -5.96
CA SER A 250 -4.66 7.58 -4.60
C SER A 250 -5.96 8.41 -4.62
N ARG A 251 -6.07 9.39 -5.52
CA ARG A 251 -7.29 10.19 -5.71
C ARG A 251 -8.45 9.31 -6.20
N ALA A 252 -8.22 8.54 -7.26
CA ALA A 252 -9.24 7.64 -7.82
C ALA A 252 -9.74 6.64 -6.77
N PHE A 253 -8.81 6.02 -6.03
CA PHE A 253 -9.15 5.13 -4.92
C PHE A 253 -9.98 5.84 -3.85
N GLY A 254 -9.59 7.05 -3.44
CA GLY A 254 -10.31 7.84 -2.44
C GLY A 254 -11.74 8.20 -2.87
N SER A 255 -11.96 8.56 -4.15
CA SER A 255 -13.30 8.83 -4.68
C SER A 255 -14.20 7.58 -4.64
N LEU A 256 -13.68 6.42 -5.06
CA LEU A 256 -14.42 5.16 -5.04
C LEU A 256 -14.70 4.68 -3.60
N ALA A 257 -13.71 4.77 -2.71
CA ALA A 257 -13.86 4.45 -1.30
C ALA A 257 -14.89 5.38 -0.64
N GLY A 258 -14.84 6.68 -0.93
CA GLY A 258 -15.84 7.64 -0.46
C GLY A 258 -17.25 7.24 -0.88
N TYR A 259 -17.46 6.94 -2.16
CA TYR A 259 -18.76 6.48 -2.67
C TYR A 259 -19.25 5.23 -1.93
N LEU A 260 -18.38 4.24 -1.73
CA LEU A 260 -18.72 3.00 -1.05
C LEU A 260 -19.03 3.19 0.44
N PHE A 261 -18.36 4.13 1.12
CA PHE A 261 -18.57 4.43 2.54
C PHE A 261 -19.64 5.49 2.82
N GLY A 262 -20.51 5.78 1.84
CA GLY A 262 -21.69 6.63 2.05
C GLY A 262 -21.59 8.05 1.49
N LYS A 263 -20.53 8.42 0.76
CA LYS A 263 -20.51 9.66 -0.05
C LYS A 263 -21.25 9.44 -1.39
N ASN A 264 -22.50 8.98 -1.30
CA ASN A 264 -23.47 8.83 -2.39
C ASN A 264 -24.76 9.57 -2.02
N LYS A 265 -25.69 9.76 -2.96
CA LYS A 265 -26.89 10.59 -2.74
C LYS A 265 -27.77 10.06 -1.59
N GLU A 266 -27.76 8.76 -1.39
CA GLU A 266 -28.56 8.03 -0.42
C GLU A 266 -27.85 7.88 0.95
N GLN A 267 -26.62 8.38 1.08
CA GLN A 267 -25.78 8.26 2.27
C GLN A 267 -25.61 6.82 2.77
N GLN A 268 -25.67 5.87 1.84
CA GLN A 268 -25.69 4.45 2.15
C GLN A 268 -24.28 3.85 2.09
N ALA A 269 -23.82 3.27 3.19
CA ALA A 269 -22.60 2.49 3.21
C ALA A 269 -22.81 1.10 2.59
N MET A 270 -21.84 0.66 1.78
CA MET A 270 -21.80 -0.63 1.12
C MET A 270 -20.59 -1.44 1.59
N LYS A 271 -20.68 -2.77 1.47
CA LYS A 271 -19.56 -3.65 1.85
C LYS A 271 -18.42 -3.56 0.82
N MET A 272 -17.19 -3.66 1.30
CA MET A 272 -16.00 -3.85 0.47
C MET A 272 -16.03 -5.20 -0.24
N THR A 273 -15.45 -5.25 -1.44
CA THR A 273 -15.30 -6.45 -2.27
C THR A 273 -13.88 -6.50 -2.85
N THR A 274 -13.56 -7.58 -3.54
CA THR A 274 -12.29 -7.74 -4.27
C THR A 274 -12.58 -8.35 -5.65
N PRO A 275 -11.69 -8.19 -6.65
CA PRO A 275 -10.52 -7.33 -6.66
C PRO A 275 -10.87 -5.86 -6.97
N VAL A 276 -9.88 -4.98 -6.80
CA VAL A 276 -9.85 -3.67 -7.46
C VAL A 276 -9.29 -3.87 -8.87
N PHE A 277 -10.04 -3.48 -9.88
CA PHE A 277 -9.60 -3.52 -11.27
C PHE A 277 -8.95 -2.21 -11.69
N MET A 278 -7.88 -2.31 -12.47
CA MET A 278 -7.28 -1.19 -13.19
C MET A 278 -7.11 -1.55 -14.66
N THR A 279 -7.63 -0.72 -15.57
CA THR A 279 -7.42 -0.92 -17.01
C THR A 279 -6.06 -0.38 -17.46
N GLY A 280 -5.48 -1.07 -18.44
CA GLY A 280 -4.29 -0.62 -19.15
C GLY A 280 -4.56 0.47 -20.19
N GLY A 281 -3.50 0.97 -20.83
CA GLY A 281 -3.59 1.98 -21.89
C GLY A 281 -3.54 3.42 -21.40
N ASP A 282 -3.91 4.36 -22.28
CA ASP A 282 -3.86 5.81 -22.03
C ASP A 282 -5.04 6.30 -21.18
N ASN A 283 -6.23 5.71 -21.36
CA ASN A 283 -7.44 6.01 -20.59
C ASN A 283 -7.61 5.04 -19.42
N ARG A 284 -6.69 5.08 -18.47
CA ARG A 284 -6.71 4.20 -17.29
C ARG A 284 -7.92 4.51 -16.41
N THR A 285 -8.69 3.48 -16.09
CA THR A 285 -9.79 3.52 -15.14
C THR A 285 -9.50 2.60 -13.97
N MET A 286 -9.87 3.04 -12.76
CA MET A 286 -9.91 2.21 -11.57
C MET A 286 -11.36 1.85 -11.30
N SER A 287 -11.63 0.59 -10.99
CA SER A 287 -12.98 0.10 -10.74
C SER A 287 -13.06 -0.77 -9.49
N PHE A 288 -14.05 -0.51 -8.63
CA PHE A 288 -14.40 -1.38 -7.51
C PHE A 288 -15.62 -2.22 -7.90
N VAL A 289 -15.60 -3.49 -7.52
CA VAL A 289 -16.75 -4.38 -7.68
C VAL A 289 -17.82 -3.99 -6.64
N LEU A 290 -19.08 -3.88 -7.04
CA LEU A 290 -20.16 -3.70 -6.06
C LEU A 290 -20.50 -5.05 -5.41
N PRO A 291 -21.06 -5.08 -4.18
CA PRO A 291 -21.58 -6.31 -3.60
C PRO A 291 -22.59 -7.02 -4.50
N SER A 292 -22.70 -8.35 -4.42
CA SER A 292 -23.58 -9.14 -5.30
C SER A 292 -25.06 -8.76 -5.22
N ALA A 293 -25.47 -8.15 -4.11
CA ALA A 293 -26.80 -7.57 -3.95
C ALA A 293 -27.18 -6.58 -5.05
N TYR A 294 -26.21 -5.98 -5.76
CA TYR A 294 -26.41 -4.99 -6.82
C TYR A 294 -26.22 -5.55 -8.24
N TRP A 295 -25.97 -6.85 -8.39
CA TRP A 295 -25.77 -7.49 -9.70
C TRP A 295 -27.11 -7.94 -10.29
N ASN A 296 -27.18 -8.12 -11.62
CA ASN A 296 -28.27 -8.80 -12.32
C ASN A 296 -29.69 -8.29 -12.00
N GLY A 297 -29.86 -6.98 -11.82
CA GLY A 297 -31.17 -6.39 -11.51
C GLY A 297 -31.66 -6.62 -10.08
N GLY A 298 -30.74 -6.88 -9.14
CA GLY A 298 -31.01 -6.93 -7.70
C GLY A 298 -31.39 -5.57 -7.11
N LYS A 299 -30.72 -5.14 -6.04
CA LYS A 299 -30.90 -3.80 -5.47
C LYS A 299 -30.37 -2.74 -6.43
N THR A 300 -31.03 -1.59 -6.45
CA THR A 300 -30.52 -0.40 -7.12
C THR A 300 -29.31 0.13 -6.35
N ALA A 301 -28.19 0.34 -7.04
CA ALA A 301 -27.00 0.93 -6.45
C ALA A 301 -27.24 2.42 -6.15
N PRO A 302 -26.77 2.94 -5.00
CA PRO A 302 -26.86 4.36 -4.66
C PRO A 302 -26.29 5.25 -5.77
N GLU A 303 -26.93 6.37 -6.08
CA GLU A 303 -26.44 7.28 -7.09
C GLU A 303 -25.16 8.01 -6.62
N PRO A 304 -24.11 8.10 -7.45
CA PRO A 304 -22.94 8.90 -7.11
C PRO A 304 -23.28 10.39 -6.95
N LEU A 305 -22.53 11.09 -6.09
CA LEU A 305 -22.63 12.54 -5.96
C LEU A 305 -22.14 13.22 -7.24
N GLY A 306 -22.78 14.33 -7.62
CA GLY A 306 -22.35 15.18 -8.73
C GLY A 306 -20.93 15.68 -8.51
N GLY A 307 -20.08 15.60 -9.54
CA GLY A 307 -18.67 16.02 -9.48
C GLY A 307 -17.70 15.02 -8.83
N SER A 308 -18.17 13.87 -8.33
CA SER A 308 -17.31 12.82 -7.77
C SER A 308 -16.43 12.12 -8.81
N GLY A 309 -16.81 12.18 -10.09
CA GLY A 309 -16.17 11.46 -11.20
C GLY A 309 -16.50 9.96 -11.23
N VAL A 310 -17.26 9.46 -10.25
CA VAL A 310 -17.65 8.04 -10.14
C VAL A 310 -18.77 7.75 -11.13
N ARG A 311 -18.62 6.64 -11.88
CA ARG A 311 -19.60 6.11 -12.82
C ARG A 311 -19.99 4.69 -12.40
N LEU A 312 -21.22 4.30 -12.69
CA LEU A 312 -21.70 2.94 -12.46
C LEU A 312 -21.77 2.22 -13.81
N GLU A 313 -21.17 1.04 -13.89
CA GLU A 313 -21.05 0.28 -15.12
C GLU A 313 -21.44 -1.18 -14.87
N ASP A 314 -22.28 -1.72 -15.73
CA ASP A 314 -22.60 -3.15 -15.76
C ASP A 314 -21.60 -3.88 -16.64
N VAL A 315 -20.97 -4.91 -16.10
CA VAL A 315 -20.07 -5.81 -16.84
C VAL A 315 -20.91 -7.03 -17.23
N PRO A 316 -21.21 -7.25 -18.53
CA PRO A 316 -22.16 -8.27 -18.97
C PRO A 316 -21.67 -9.72 -18.83
N GLY A 317 -20.49 -9.94 -18.24
CA GLY A 317 -19.81 -11.23 -18.20
C GLY A 317 -19.06 -11.49 -19.51
N GLU A 318 -17.84 -11.99 -19.39
CA GLU A 318 -16.96 -12.27 -20.54
C GLU A 318 -15.97 -13.36 -20.20
N VAL A 319 -15.40 -13.99 -21.23
CA VAL A 319 -14.30 -14.95 -21.04
C VAL A 319 -12.99 -14.18 -21.05
N ARG A 320 -12.18 -14.40 -20.01
CA ARG A 320 -10.87 -13.78 -19.88
C ARG A 320 -9.79 -14.83 -19.66
N ALA A 321 -8.66 -14.62 -20.30
CA ALA A 321 -7.41 -15.27 -19.96
C ALA A 321 -6.71 -14.50 -18.86
N VAL A 322 -6.14 -15.18 -17.89
CA VAL A 322 -5.60 -14.60 -16.67
C VAL A 322 -4.26 -15.23 -16.33
N VAL A 323 -3.30 -14.41 -15.92
CA VAL A 323 -2.06 -14.84 -15.28
C VAL A 323 -2.01 -14.29 -13.85
N MET A 324 -1.85 -15.19 -12.88
CA MET A 324 -1.70 -14.85 -11.47
C MET A 324 -0.22 -14.65 -11.11
N PHE A 325 0.07 -13.68 -10.25
CA PHE A 325 1.40 -13.40 -9.74
C PHE A 325 1.37 -12.73 -8.35
N GLY A 326 2.49 -12.77 -7.64
CA GLY A 326 2.66 -12.13 -6.33
C GLY A 326 3.19 -10.70 -6.41
N GLY A 327 3.52 -10.11 -5.27
CA GLY A 327 4.34 -8.92 -5.22
C GLY A 327 3.60 -7.62 -5.52
N TYR A 328 4.30 -6.65 -6.08
CA TYR A 328 3.73 -5.36 -6.49
C TYR A 328 3.33 -5.37 -7.95
N ALA A 329 2.13 -4.88 -8.25
CA ALA A 329 1.66 -4.64 -9.61
C ALA A 329 2.25 -3.35 -10.20
N SER A 330 3.59 -3.26 -10.26
CA SER A 330 4.29 -2.15 -10.92
C SER A 330 4.08 -2.22 -12.44
N LYS A 331 4.21 -1.08 -13.16
CA LYS A 331 4.07 -1.05 -14.62
C LYS A 331 4.94 -2.09 -15.33
N ASN A 332 6.22 -2.21 -14.95
CA ASN A 332 7.13 -3.19 -15.56
C ASN A 332 6.68 -4.63 -15.30
N GLU A 333 6.30 -4.94 -14.05
CA GLU A 333 5.82 -6.27 -13.70
C GLU A 333 4.54 -6.60 -14.47
N VAL A 334 3.60 -5.67 -14.53
CA VAL A 334 2.35 -5.81 -15.30
C VAL A 334 2.63 -6.05 -16.78
N GLU A 335 3.52 -5.29 -17.41
CA GLU A 335 3.89 -5.50 -18.82
C GLU A 335 4.60 -6.84 -19.03
N GLN A 336 5.48 -7.26 -18.11
CA GLN A 336 6.12 -8.56 -18.17
C GLN A 336 5.08 -9.70 -18.09
N ARG A 337 4.11 -9.60 -17.18
CA ARG A 337 3.03 -10.59 -17.02
C ARG A 337 2.09 -10.58 -18.22
N LYS A 338 1.76 -9.41 -18.77
CA LYS A 338 1.00 -9.28 -20.02
C LYS A 338 1.71 -10.01 -21.17
N SER A 339 3.00 -9.75 -21.38
CA SER A 339 3.80 -10.45 -22.41
C SER A 339 3.82 -11.96 -22.18
N GLN A 340 3.93 -12.39 -20.92
CA GLN A 340 3.87 -13.81 -20.56
C GLN A 340 2.51 -14.45 -20.90
N LEU A 341 1.40 -13.73 -20.65
CA LEU A 341 0.04 -14.16 -20.98
C LEU A 341 -0.19 -14.25 -22.49
N GLN A 342 0.29 -13.27 -23.26
CA GLN A 342 0.19 -13.28 -24.72
C GLN A 342 0.97 -14.46 -25.33
N LYS A 343 2.18 -14.75 -24.83
CA LYS A 343 2.94 -15.94 -25.25
C LYS A 343 2.20 -17.23 -24.94
N TYR A 344 1.61 -17.34 -23.76
CA TYR A 344 0.79 -18.48 -23.38
C TYR A 344 -0.41 -18.69 -24.32
N LEU A 345 -1.09 -17.59 -24.69
CA LEU A 345 -2.22 -17.62 -25.62
C LEU A 345 -1.81 -17.99 -27.05
N ALA A 346 -0.64 -17.54 -27.51
CA ALA A 346 -0.10 -17.90 -28.83
C ALA A 346 0.19 -19.42 -28.97
N GLU A 347 0.42 -20.11 -27.85
CA GLU A 347 0.58 -21.57 -27.81
C GLU A 347 -0.77 -22.32 -27.76
N GLN A 348 -1.91 -21.62 -27.57
CA GLN A 348 -3.24 -22.23 -27.55
C GLN A 348 -3.85 -22.28 -28.95
N SER A 349 -4.54 -23.37 -29.28
CA SER A 349 -5.29 -23.51 -30.53
C SER A 349 -6.75 -23.06 -30.43
N GLU A 350 -7.33 -23.11 -29.22
CA GLU A 350 -8.77 -22.91 -29.02
C GLU A 350 -9.15 -21.45 -28.69
N TRP A 351 -8.26 -20.70 -28.04
CA TRP A 351 -8.55 -19.37 -27.50
C TRP A 351 -7.70 -18.30 -28.20
N LYS A 352 -8.37 -17.25 -28.68
CA LYS A 352 -7.75 -16.08 -29.32
C LYS A 352 -8.09 -14.79 -28.55
N TYR A 353 -7.28 -13.76 -28.73
CA TYR A 353 -7.51 -12.43 -28.17
C TYR A 353 -7.37 -11.38 -29.29
N ASN A 354 -8.02 -10.22 -29.15
CA ASN A 354 -7.78 -9.10 -30.06
C ASN A 354 -6.66 -8.22 -29.51
N GLU A 355 -5.73 -7.77 -30.36
CA GLU A 355 -4.61 -6.94 -29.91
C GLU A 355 -5.04 -5.55 -29.42
N GLU A 356 -6.21 -5.09 -29.89
CA GLU A 356 -6.83 -3.83 -29.49
C GLU A 356 -7.53 -3.92 -28.12
N ASP A 357 -7.76 -5.14 -27.60
CA ASP A 357 -8.45 -5.32 -26.33
C ASP A 357 -7.62 -4.79 -25.16
N VAL A 358 -8.29 -4.04 -24.29
CA VAL A 358 -7.66 -3.46 -23.10
C VAL A 358 -7.46 -4.53 -22.04
N PHE A 359 -6.21 -4.71 -21.60
CA PHE A 359 -5.91 -5.58 -20.48
C PHE A 359 -6.39 -4.96 -19.16
N ALA A 360 -6.70 -5.82 -18.18
CA ALA A 360 -7.06 -5.41 -16.84
C ALA A 360 -6.12 -6.04 -15.81
N VAL A 361 -5.71 -5.23 -14.83
CA VAL A 361 -4.98 -5.66 -13.64
C VAL A 361 -5.97 -5.78 -12.49
N ALA A 362 -6.01 -6.93 -11.82
CA ALA A 362 -6.81 -7.15 -10.63
C ALA A 362 -5.90 -7.25 -9.40
N GLN A 363 -6.15 -6.41 -8.39
CA GLN A 363 -5.44 -6.39 -7.11
C GLN A 363 -6.41 -6.79 -6.00
N TYR A 364 -6.09 -7.87 -5.28
CA TYR A 364 -7.01 -8.46 -4.28
C TYR A 364 -6.76 -7.98 -2.87
N ASN A 365 -5.49 -7.72 -2.54
CA ASN A 365 -5.09 -7.48 -1.16
C ASN A 365 -5.04 -5.99 -0.85
N ASP A 366 -5.19 -5.67 0.43
CA ASP A 366 -5.12 -4.29 0.92
C ASP A 366 -3.70 -3.71 0.76
N PRO A 367 -3.56 -2.36 0.76
CA PRO A 367 -2.28 -1.70 0.63
C PRO A 367 -1.25 -2.04 1.71
N PHE A 368 -1.66 -2.62 2.83
CA PHE A 368 -0.78 -3.02 3.94
C PHE A 368 -0.42 -4.52 3.94
N THR A 369 -1.00 -5.33 3.04
CA THR A 369 -0.57 -6.72 2.87
C THR A 369 0.89 -6.77 2.36
N PRO A 370 1.77 -7.60 2.95
CA PRO A 370 3.15 -7.75 2.49
C PRO A 370 3.23 -8.34 1.07
N PRO A 371 4.20 -7.94 0.23
CA PRO A 371 4.23 -8.30 -1.20
C PRO A 371 4.20 -9.82 -1.47
N TRP A 372 4.91 -10.64 -0.68
CA TRP A 372 4.90 -12.10 -0.85
C TRP A 372 3.59 -12.78 -0.42
N LYS A 373 2.66 -12.05 0.21
CA LYS A 373 1.31 -12.51 0.53
C LYS A 373 0.26 -11.93 -0.42
N ARG A 374 0.66 -11.13 -1.41
CA ARG A 374 -0.26 -10.56 -2.39
C ARG A 374 -0.59 -11.54 -3.50
N LEU A 375 -1.81 -11.42 -4.00
CA LEU A 375 -2.32 -11.92 -5.25
C LEU A 375 -2.64 -10.73 -6.15
N ASN A 376 -2.00 -10.71 -7.31
CA ASN A 376 -2.34 -9.85 -8.41
C ASN A 376 -2.59 -10.70 -9.65
N GLU A 377 -3.34 -10.14 -10.57
CA GLU A 377 -3.66 -10.80 -11.84
C GLU A 377 -3.54 -9.80 -12.98
N VAL A 378 -3.03 -10.26 -14.12
CA VAL A 378 -3.20 -9.57 -15.41
C VAL A 378 -4.15 -10.42 -16.25
N SER A 379 -5.10 -9.78 -16.92
CA SER A 379 -6.10 -10.47 -17.72
C SER A 379 -6.40 -9.78 -19.04
N LEU A 380 -6.77 -10.57 -20.04
CA LEU A 380 -7.19 -10.15 -21.38
C LEU A 380 -8.51 -10.83 -21.75
N PRO A 381 -9.46 -10.13 -22.39
CA PRO A 381 -10.59 -10.77 -23.06
C PRO A 381 -10.12 -11.81 -24.07
N VAL A 382 -10.85 -12.92 -24.15
CA VAL A 382 -10.60 -13.96 -25.16
C VAL A 382 -11.91 -14.48 -25.72
N TYR A 383 -11.85 -14.98 -26.95
CA TYR A 383 -12.94 -15.67 -27.61
C TYR A 383 -12.45 -17.03 -28.11
N LYS A 384 -13.40 -17.94 -28.27
CA LYS A 384 -13.13 -19.25 -28.85
C LYS A 384 -13.03 -19.11 -30.36
N SER A 385 -11.96 -19.66 -30.95
CA SER A 385 -11.71 -19.60 -32.40
C SER A 385 -12.75 -20.34 -33.23
#